data_AF-A0A955BT97-F1
#
_entry.id   AF-A0A955BT97-F1
#
_cell.length_a   1.000
_cell.length_b   1.000
_cell.length_c   1.000
_cell.angle_alpha   90.00
_cell.angle_beta   90.00
_cell.angle_gamma   90.00
#
_symmetry.space_group_name_H-M   'P 1'
#
loop_
_entity.id
_entity.type
_entity.pdbx_description
1 polymer ?
#
loop_
_entity_poly.entity_id
_entity_poly.type
_entity_poly.pdbx_seq_one_letter_code
_entity_poly.pdbx_strand_id
1 'polypeptide(L)' 'MAKRLAFLPEVPREIEEARDWYARRLYRNRRLTKFPILVVYREYDDRTLIVTIYDTSRRPDHWKKRLR' A
#
# COMPACT_ATOMS: atom_id res chain seq x y z
N MET A 1 0.87 -27.30 1.05
CA MET A 1 2.28 -26.82 1.00
C MET A 1 2.28 -25.30 0.95
N ALA A 2 2.92 -24.63 1.91
CA ALA A 2 3.04 -23.17 1.88
C ALA A 2 4.15 -22.75 0.91
N LYS A 3 3.83 -21.99 -0.13
CA LYS A 3 4.86 -21.38 -1.00
C LYS A 3 5.52 -20.23 -0.24
N ARG A 4 6.84 -20.28 -0.13
CA ARG A 4 7.64 -19.20 0.45
C ARG A 4 7.58 -18.00 -0.50
N LEU A 5 6.92 -16.93 -0.07
CA LEU A 5 6.91 -15.67 -0.79
C LEU A 5 8.32 -15.06 -0.68
N ALA A 6 9.04 -15.03 -1.80
CA ALA A 6 10.28 -14.29 -1.94
C ALA A 6 9.98 -13.05 -2.79
N PHE A 7 10.19 -11.87 -2.21
CA PHE A 7 10.18 -10.64 -2.98
C PHE A 7 11.54 -10.49 -3.65
N LEU A 8 11.56 -10.05 -4.90
CA LEU A 8 12.81 -9.68 -5.54
C LEU A 8 13.44 -8.50 -4.76
N PRO A 9 14.78 -8.42 -4.62
CA PRO A 9 15.46 -7.38 -3.85
C PRO A 9 15.09 -5.94 -4.25
N GLU A 10 14.64 -5.73 -5.48
CA GLU A 10 14.19 -4.47 -6.07
C GLU A 10 12.80 -4.03 -5.60
N VAL A 11 11.92 -4.96 -5.18
CA VAL A 11 10.53 -4.66 -4.83
C VAL A 11 10.39 -3.64 -3.68
N PRO A 12 11.18 -3.73 -2.57
CA PRO A 12 11.16 -2.69 -1.54
C PRO A 12 11.50 -1.30 -2.08
N ARG A 13 12.46 -1.24 -3.00
CA ARG A 13 12.91 0.00 -3.63
C ARG A 13 11.85 0.56 -4.57
N GLU A 14 11.20 -0.28 -5.38
CA GLU A 14 10.10 0.14 -6.25
C GLU A 14 8.90 0.67 -5.46
N ILE A 15 8.58 0.05 -4.31
CA ILE A 15 7.53 0.54 -3.40
C ILE A 15 7.93 1.90 -2.83
N GLU A 16 9.19 2.08 -2.43
CA GLU A 16 9.69 3.32 -1.86
C GLU A 16 9.76 4.45 -2.91
N GLU A 17 10.28 4.17 -4.11
CA GLU A 17 10.30 5.11 -5.24
C GLU A 17 8.88 5.49 -5.68
N ALA A 18 7.93 4.54 -5.73
CA ALA A 18 6.54 4.85 -6.01
C ALA A 18 5.94 5.73 -4.91
N ARG A 19 6.19 5.43 -3.63
CA ARG A 19 5.73 6.26 -2.51
C ARG A 19 6.29 7.67 -2.60
N ASP A 20 7.57 7.82 -2.93
CA ASP A 20 8.22 9.11 -3.13
C ASP A 20 7.64 9.86 -4.33
N TRP A 21 7.39 9.17 -5.45
CA TRP A 21 6.77 9.74 -6.65
C TRP A 21 5.36 10.29 -6.36
N TYR A 22 4.57 9.55 -5.58
CA TYR A 22 3.25 10.00 -5.15
C TYR A 22 3.30 11.06 -4.05
N ALA A 23 4.25 10.99 -3.10
CA ALA A 23 4.38 11.95 -2.01
C ALA A 23 4.84 13.34 -2.48
N ARG A 24 5.61 13.41 -3.59
CA ARG A 24 6.07 14.67 -4.17
C ARG A 24 5.03 15.39 -5.04
N ARG A 25 3.99 14.69 -5.48
CA ARG A 25 2.81 15.29 -6.12
C ARG A 25 1.74 15.53 -5.05
N LEU A 26 0.73 16.36 -5.34
CA LEU A 26 -0.34 16.80 -4.43
C LEU A 26 -1.28 15.67 -3.92
N TYR A 27 -0.75 14.46 -3.67
CA TYR A 27 -1.46 13.28 -3.22
C TYR A 27 -1.24 13.09 -1.73
N ARG A 28 -2.32 12.75 -1.03
CA ARG A 28 -2.28 12.33 0.37
C ARG A 28 -2.05 10.82 0.42
N ASN A 29 -1.38 10.36 1.48
CA ASN A 29 -1.29 8.95 1.78
C ASN A 29 -1.83 8.68 3.19
N ARG A 30 -2.53 7.56 3.36
CA ARG A 30 -3.04 7.14 4.67
C ARG A 30 -2.93 5.63 4.81
N ARG A 31 -2.28 5.20 5.89
CA ARG A 31 -2.25 3.79 6.30
C ARG A 31 -3.55 3.45 7.01
N LEU A 32 -4.20 2.37 6.62
CA LEU A 32 -5.34 1.85 7.35
C LEU A 32 -4.87 1.30 8.71
N THR A 33 -5.60 1.56 9.78
CA THR A 33 -5.17 1.16 11.14
C THR A 33 -5.35 -0.34 11.38
N LYS A 34 -6.40 -0.94 10.82
CA LYS A 34 -6.74 -2.36 11.00
C LYS A 34 -5.96 -3.31 10.07
N PHE A 35 -5.55 -2.80 8.92
CA PHE A 35 -4.90 -3.56 7.85
C PHE A 35 -3.60 -2.88 7.46
N PRO A 36 -2.54 -3.63 7.13
CA PRO A 36 -1.28 -3.06 6.68
C PRO A 36 -1.39 -2.54 5.23
N ILE A 37 -2.45 -1.81 4.91
CA ILE A 37 -2.70 -1.24 3.59
C ILE A 37 -2.38 0.26 3.65
N LEU A 38 -1.62 0.74 2.66
CA LEU A 38 -1.41 2.17 2.41
C LEU A 38 -2.29 2.58 1.22
N VAL A 39 -3.16 3.54 1.43
CA VAL A 39 -3.97 4.15 0.37
C VAL A 39 -3.34 5.48 0.00
N VAL A 40 -3.10 5.69 -1.30
CA VAL A 40 -2.70 6.97 -1.86
C VAL A 40 -3.90 7.54 -2.60
N TYR A 41 -4.26 8.78 -2.31
CA TYR A 41 -5.48 9.40 -2.81
C TYR A 41 -5.31 10.90 -3.03
N ARG A 42 -6.25 11.47 -3.77
CA ARG A 42 -6.41 12.92 -3.92
C ARG A 42 -7.80 13.32 -3.45
N GLU A 43 -7.87 14.38 -2.68
CA GLU A 43 -9.14 15.01 -2.31
C GLU A 43 -9.45 16.12 -3.30
N TYR A 44 -10.72 16.19 -3.69
CA TYR A 44 -11.38 17.31 -4.35
C TYR A 44 -12.59 17.67 -3.49
N ASP A 45 -13.24 18.81 -3.79
CA ASP A 45 -14.34 19.30 -2.98
C ASP A 45 -15.55 18.34 -2.94
N ASP A 46 -15.81 17.61 -4.03
CA ASP A 46 -16.96 16.71 -4.18
C ASP A 46 -16.59 15.22 -4.07
N ARG A 47 -15.30 14.87 -4.13
CA ARG A 47 -14.89 13.47 -4.24
C ARG A 47 -13.46 13.20 -3.78
N THR A 48 -13.24 11.98 -3.34
CA THR A 48 -11.89 11.44 -3.09
C THR A 48 -11.53 10.42 -4.15
N LEU A 49 -10.46 10.69 -4.91
CA LEU A 49 -9.94 9.77 -5.92
C LEU A 49 -8.85 8.90 -5.31
N ILE A 50 -9.12 7.59 -5.18
CA ILE A 50 -8.08 6.63 -4.81
C ILE A 50 -7.19 6.38 -6.04
N VAL A 51 -5.91 6.70 -5.91
CA VAL A 51 -4.94 6.59 -6.99
C VAL A 51 -4.30 5.21 -7.00
N THR A 52 -3.95 4.68 -5.81
CA THR A 52 -3.36 3.35 -5.67
C THR A 52 -3.49 2.84 -4.24
N ILE A 53 -3.40 1.52 -4.09
CA ILE A 53 -3.49 0.79 -2.82
C ILE A 53 -2.32 -0.18 -2.75
N TYR A 54 -1.51 -0.08 -1.69
CA TYR A 54 -0.37 -0.96 -1.44
C TYR A 54 -0.60 -1.83 -0.21
N ASP A 55 -0.31 -3.12 -0.30
CA ASP A 55 -0.05 -3.93 0.89
C ASP A 55 1.37 -3.65 1.38
N THR A 56 1.47 -3.11 2.59
CA THR A 56 2.73 -2.80 3.28
C THR A 56 3.18 -3.93 4.20
N SER A 57 2.44 -5.03 4.28
CA SER A 57 2.82 -6.20 5.06
C SER A 57 3.93 -6.98 4.38
N ARG A 58 4.96 -7.31 5.16
CA ARG A 58 5.95 -8.33 4.76
C ARG A 58 5.39 -9.75 4.84
N ARG A 59 4.23 -9.96 5.47
CA ARG A 59 3.53 -11.25 5.65
C ARG A 59 2.03 -11.08 5.43
N PRO A 60 1.56 -11.06 4.18
CA PRO A 60 0.17 -10.74 3.84
C PRO A 60 -0.84 -11.74 4.44
N ASP A 61 -0.49 -13.02 4.51
CA ASP A 61 -1.41 -14.08 4.97
C ASP A 61 -1.85 -13.92 6.43
N HIS A 62 -1.07 -13.23 7.26
CA HIS A 62 -1.39 -13.03 8.68
C HIS A 62 -2.57 -12.09 8.89
N TRP A 63 -2.63 -10.99 8.13
CA TRP A 63 -3.71 -10.03 8.26
C TRP A 63 -4.93 -10.44 7.42
N LYS A 64 -4.72 -11.17 6.31
CA LYS A 64 -5.81 -11.70 5.47
C LYS A 64 -6.76 -12.63 6.23
N LYS A 65 -6.27 -13.38 7.23
CA LYS A 65 -7.10 -14.18 8.15
C LYS A 65 -8.16 -13.35 8.93
N ARG A 66 -8.02 -12.01 8.94
CA ARG A 66 -8.95 -11.07 9.60
C ARG A 66 -10.10 -10.63 8.68
N LEU A 67 -10.08 -10.98 7.39
CA LEU A 67 -11.12 -10.65 6.41
C LEU A 67 -12.33 -11.60 6.49
N ARG A 68 -12.61 -12.17 7.67
CA ARG A 68 -13.76 -13.04 7.91
C ARG A 68 -15.07 -12.35 7.56
#